data_AF-A0AAV0H4F8-F1
#
_entry.id   AF-A0AAV0H4F8-F1
#
_cell.length_a   1.000
_cell.length_b   1.000
_cell.length_c   1.000
_cell.angle_alpha   90.00
_cell.angle_beta   90.00
_cell.angle_gamma   90.00
#
_symmetry.space_group_name_H-M   'P 1'
#
loop_
_entity.id
_entity.type
_entity.pdbx_description
1 polymer ?
#
loop_
_entity_poly.entity_id
_entity_poly.type
_entity_poly.pdbx_seq_one_letter_code
_entity_poly.pdbx_strand_id
1 'polypeptide(L)'
;MEPKLVFAVLLLISVAVSAEYVRPPPRKTLDFPWSEKPSSHPQQVHISLAGDNRMRISWVTDDKSAHSTVEYGTSPGKYSAKSRGESTSYKYLFYSSGKIHHTIIGPLEPNTVYFYRCGGQGVEYQLKTPPDQFPITFAVAGDLGQTGWTESTLDHIDQCKYDVHLLPGDLSYADYMQHRWDTFGELVEPLASSRPWMVTQGNHEKESIPLLVDGFASYNSRWKMPYEESESSSNLYYSFEVAGAHIVMLGSYADYDEYSDQYHWLKADLAKVDRAKTPWLLVLLHVPWYNSNKAHQGEGDDMKAAMEPLLYDAKVDLVLAGHVHAYERSSFLNAWLFDLQKRVHNGNSDPCGPVYITIGDGGNKEGLASKYVFASCYLFAPFTLPESKHC
;
A
#
# COMPACT_ATOMS: atom_id res chain seq x y z
N MET A 1 1.01 70.49 -28.75
CA MET A 1 -0.02 69.53 -28.31
C MET A 1 0.37 68.18 -28.85
N GLU A 2 0.98 67.35 -28.01
CA GLU A 2 1.32 65.96 -28.33
C GLU A 2 0.09 65.06 -28.10
N PRO A 3 -0.17 64.05 -28.95
CA PRO A 3 -1.24 63.09 -28.72
C PRO A 3 -0.77 62.04 -27.72
N LYS A 4 -1.49 61.91 -26.60
CA LYS A 4 -1.30 60.83 -25.63
C LYS A 4 -1.86 59.53 -26.20
N LEU A 5 -0.98 58.56 -26.43
CA LEU A 5 -1.32 57.19 -26.78
C LEU A 5 -1.83 56.46 -25.52
N VAL A 6 -3.11 56.11 -25.48
CA VAL A 6 -3.69 55.30 -24.40
C VAL A 6 -3.57 53.83 -24.78
N PHE A 7 -2.69 53.09 -24.12
CA PHE A 7 -2.64 51.63 -24.20
C PHE A 7 -3.73 51.04 -23.30
N ALA A 8 -4.78 50.47 -23.91
CA ALA A 8 -5.73 49.62 -23.22
C ALA A 8 -5.09 48.23 -23.01
N VAL A 9 -4.71 47.91 -21.79
CA VAL A 9 -4.28 46.56 -21.41
C VAL A 9 -5.54 45.70 -21.26
N LEU A 10 -5.82 44.85 -22.25
CA LEU A 10 -6.82 43.79 -22.11
C LEU A 10 -6.24 42.70 -21.18
N LEU A 11 -6.79 42.61 -19.98
CA LEU A 11 -6.56 41.49 -19.07
C LEU A 11 -7.36 40.28 -19.60
N LEU A 12 -6.71 39.36 -20.30
CA LEU A 12 -7.28 38.07 -20.66
C LEU A 12 -7.27 37.17 -19.42
N ILE A 13 -8.41 37.10 -18.73
CA ILE A 13 -8.65 36.11 -17.69
C ILE A 13 -8.95 34.78 -18.40
N SER A 14 -7.94 33.91 -18.51
CA SER A 14 -8.16 32.54 -18.95
C SER A 14 -8.77 31.74 -17.79
N VAL A 15 -10.09 31.54 -17.81
CA VAL A 15 -10.74 30.57 -16.94
C VAL A 15 -10.41 29.19 -17.51
N ALA A 16 -9.43 28.50 -16.91
CA ALA A 16 -9.19 27.10 -17.19
C ALA A 16 -10.33 26.28 -16.57
N VAL A 17 -11.34 25.94 -17.37
CA VAL A 17 -12.34 24.95 -16.99
C VAL A 17 -11.64 23.59 -17.09
N SER A 18 -11.12 23.09 -15.98
CA SER A 18 -10.74 21.68 -15.88
C SER A 18 -12.01 20.87 -16.03
N ALA A 19 -12.19 20.18 -17.16
CA ALA A 19 -13.24 19.18 -17.26
C ALA A 19 -13.01 18.13 -16.16
N GLU A 20 -14.07 17.77 -15.44
CA GLU A 20 -14.03 16.69 -14.45
C GLU A 20 -13.66 15.39 -15.18
N TYR A 21 -12.53 14.78 -14.83
CA TYR A 21 -12.16 13.49 -15.39
C TYR A 21 -12.99 12.40 -14.72
N VAL A 22 -14.04 11.95 -15.42
CA VAL A 22 -14.79 10.76 -15.01
C VAL A 22 -14.14 9.55 -15.66
N ARG A 23 -13.51 8.69 -14.86
CA ARG A 23 -12.90 7.46 -15.36
C ARG A 23 -13.99 6.60 -16.05
N PRO A 24 -13.76 6.13 -17.30
CA PRO A 24 -14.69 5.26 -18.01
C PRO A 24 -14.96 3.93 -17.28
N PRO A 25 -15.96 3.14 -17.72
CA PRO A 25 -16.29 1.84 -17.13
C PRO A 25 -15.07 0.88 -17.02
N PRO A 26 -15.16 -0.18 -16.20
CA PRO A 26 -14.08 -1.15 -16.03
C PRO A 26 -13.54 -1.68 -17.36
N ARG A 27 -12.22 -1.65 -17.53
CA ARG A 27 -11.54 -2.31 -18.64
C ARG A 27 -11.54 -3.83 -18.40
N LYS A 28 -11.34 -4.59 -19.48
CA LYS A 28 -11.26 -6.05 -19.40
C LYS A 28 -10.13 -6.46 -18.46
N THR A 29 -10.35 -7.57 -17.74
CA THR A 29 -9.26 -8.34 -17.14
C THR A 29 -8.23 -8.65 -18.21
N LEU A 30 -6.95 -8.52 -17.87
CA LEU A 30 -5.85 -8.85 -18.78
C LEU A 30 -5.74 -10.36 -18.95
N ASP A 31 -5.48 -10.78 -20.17
CA ASP A 31 -5.18 -12.17 -20.50
C ASP A 31 -3.67 -12.31 -20.70
N PHE A 32 -3.05 -13.24 -19.97
CA PHE A 32 -1.62 -13.51 -20.05
C PHE A 32 -1.42 -14.79 -20.87
N PRO A 33 -1.00 -14.69 -22.14
CA PRO A 33 -0.80 -15.87 -22.96
C PRO A 33 0.32 -16.72 -22.37
N TRP A 34 0.12 -18.04 -22.36
CA TRP A 34 1.13 -18.97 -21.91
C TRP A 34 2.42 -18.80 -22.72
N SER A 35 3.54 -18.72 -22.00
CA SER A 35 4.88 -18.70 -22.61
C SER A 35 5.70 -19.85 -22.03
N GLU A 36 6.39 -20.59 -22.90
CA GLU A 36 7.25 -21.68 -22.47
C GLU A 36 8.51 -21.09 -21.81
N LYS A 37 8.64 -21.32 -20.50
CA LYS A 37 9.82 -20.95 -19.71
C LYS A 37 10.44 -22.20 -19.10
N PRO A 38 11.77 -22.28 -18.94
CA PRO A 38 12.40 -23.35 -18.17
C PRO A 38 11.77 -23.43 -16.77
N SER A 39 11.56 -24.63 -16.22
CA SER A 39 10.91 -24.80 -14.92
C SER A 39 11.66 -24.13 -13.76
N SER A 40 12.97 -23.93 -13.90
CA SER A 40 13.82 -23.22 -12.94
C SER A 40 13.81 -21.70 -13.10
N HIS A 41 13.10 -21.16 -14.10
CA HIS A 41 13.04 -19.72 -14.36
C HIS A 41 12.31 -19.02 -13.21
N PRO A 42 12.95 -18.03 -12.55
CA PRO A 42 12.29 -17.20 -11.56
C PRO A 42 11.19 -16.35 -12.21
N GLN A 43 9.98 -16.43 -11.68
CA GLN A 43 8.84 -15.61 -12.10
C GLN A 43 8.17 -14.98 -10.88
N GLN A 44 7.32 -13.99 -11.13
CA GLN A 44 6.59 -13.24 -10.10
C GLN A 44 7.55 -12.60 -9.10
N VAL A 45 8.70 -12.11 -9.58
CA VAL A 45 9.76 -11.56 -8.72
C VAL A 45 9.29 -10.26 -8.09
N HIS A 46 9.34 -10.19 -6.76
CA HIS A 46 8.97 -9.01 -6.01
C HIS A 46 9.83 -8.81 -4.77
N ILE A 47 9.93 -7.56 -4.33
CA ILE A 47 10.79 -7.12 -3.23
C ILE A 47 9.93 -6.54 -2.12
N SER A 48 10.29 -6.80 -0.86
CA SER A 48 9.80 -6.08 0.32
C SER A 48 10.95 -5.67 1.24
N LEU A 49 10.72 -4.70 2.11
CA LEU A 49 11.66 -4.38 3.19
C LEU A 49 11.68 -5.50 4.23
N ALA A 50 12.83 -5.74 4.86
CA ALA A 50 13.05 -6.85 5.78
C ALA A 50 13.91 -6.44 7.00
N GLY A 51 13.61 -5.27 7.56
CA GLY A 51 14.37 -4.67 8.67
C GLY A 51 15.60 -3.89 8.23
N ASP A 52 16.47 -3.58 9.20
CA ASP A 52 17.60 -2.64 9.08
C ASP A 52 18.48 -2.87 7.85
N ASN A 53 18.30 -2.02 6.84
CA ASN A 53 19.01 -2.05 5.56
C ASN A 53 18.97 -3.41 4.86
N ARG A 54 17.89 -4.16 5.03
CA ARG A 54 17.69 -5.49 4.41
C ARG A 54 16.45 -5.48 3.53
N MET A 55 16.51 -6.29 2.48
CA MET A 55 15.39 -6.48 1.56
C MET A 55 15.15 -7.96 1.37
N ARG A 56 13.88 -8.35 1.31
CA ARG A 56 13.45 -9.69 0.96
C ARG A 56 13.13 -9.73 -0.53
N ILE A 57 13.74 -10.68 -1.22
CA ILE A 57 13.46 -10.98 -2.61
C ILE A 57 12.67 -12.28 -2.63
N SER A 58 11.50 -12.21 -3.24
CA SER A 58 10.56 -13.31 -3.36
C SER A 58 10.32 -13.64 -4.83
N TRP A 59 10.17 -14.92 -5.16
CA TRP A 59 9.88 -15.38 -6.51
C TRP A 59 9.27 -16.79 -6.50
N VAL A 60 8.75 -17.23 -7.64
CA VAL A 60 8.20 -18.57 -7.84
C VAL A 60 9.03 -19.32 -8.89
N THR A 61 9.16 -20.64 -8.74
CA THR A 61 9.63 -21.56 -9.80
C THR A 61 8.73 -22.79 -9.87
N ASP A 62 8.59 -23.38 -11.06
CA ASP A 62 7.91 -24.67 -11.23
C ASP A 62 8.80 -25.85 -10.78
N ASP A 63 10.13 -25.68 -10.87
CA ASP A 63 11.10 -26.65 -10.38
C ASP A 63 11.13 -26.68 -8.84
N LYS A 64 10.63 -27.76 -8.27
CA LYS A 64 10.61 -27.98 -6.82
C LYS A 64 12.00 -28.17 -6.21
N SER A 65 13.01 -28.51 -7.02
CA SER A 65 14.40 -28.67 -6.61
C SER A 65 15.20 -27.37 -6.62
N ALA A 66 14.65 -26.29 -7.21
CA ALA A 66 15.32 -24.99 -7.30
C ALA A 66 15.76 -24.48 -5.92
N HIS A 67 16.93 -23.86 -5.86
CA HIS A 67 17.50 -23.32 -4.63
C HIS A 67 16.96 -21.93 -4.34
N SER A 68 16.56 -21.67 -3.09
CA SER A 68 16.29 -20.32 -2.58
C SER A 68 17.62 -19.59 -2.35
N THR A 69 18.26 -19.12 -3.40
CA THR A 69 19.50 -18.33 -3.30
C THR A 69 19.42 -17.09 -4.15
N VAL A 70 19.95 -15.98 -3.64
CA VAL A 70 20.10 -14.74 -4.39
C VAL A 70 21.56 -14.33 -4.40
N GLU A 71 22.08 -14.05 -5.60
CA GLU A 71 23.41 -13.49 -5.83
C GLU A 71 23.23 -12.02 -6.18
N TYR A 72 23.99 -11.12 -5.54
CA TYR A 72 23.83 -9.68 -5.71
C TYR A 72 25.14 -8.91 -5.60
N GLY A 73 25.18 -7.72 -6.22
CA GLY A 73 26.32 -6.81 -6.20
C GLY A 73 25.99 -5.45 -6.81
N THR A 74 26.92 -4.50 -6.75
CA THR A 74 26.70 -3.11 -7.22
C THR A 74 27.11 -2.89 -8.68
N SER A 75 27.50 -3.94 -9.39
CA SER A 75 27.93 -3.89 -10.79
C SER A 75 27.21 -4.95 -11.63
N PRO A 76 26.74 -4.62 -12.86
CA PRO A 76 26.07 -5.58 -13.73
C PRO A 76 26.94 -6.82 -13.97
N GLY A 77 26.34 -8.00 -13.88
CA GLY A 77 27.00 -9.30 -14.06
C GLY A 77 28.06 -9.66 -13.02
N LYS A 78 28.22 -8.87 -11.95
CA LYS A 78 29.22 -9.09 -10.89
C LYS A 78 28.56 -9.15 -9.52
N TYR A 79 28.39 -10.36 -9.01
CA TYR A 79 27.77 -10.61 -7.72
C TYR A 79 28.83 -10.85 -6.65
N SER A 80 29.06 -9.85 -5.79
CA SER A 80 30.03 -9.92 -4.71
C SER A 80 29.50 -10.65 -3.46
N ALA A 81 28.18 -10.82 -3.37
CA ALA A 81 27.51 -11.43 -2.23
C ALA A 81 26.47 -12.47 -2.67
N LYS A 82 26.16 -13.39 -1.76
CA LYS A 82 25.17 -14.45 -1.94
C LYS A 82 24.44 -14.71 -0.64
N SER A 83 23.11 -14.76 -0.70
CA SER A 83 22.25 -15.14 0.41
C SER A 83 21.51 -16.43 0.10
N ARG A 84 21.21 -17.21 1.13
CA ARG A 84 20.31 -18.37 1.07
C ARG A 84 19.06 -18.06 1.88
N GLY A 85 17.91 -18.35 1.31
CA GLY A 85 16.60 -18.14 1.91
C GLY A 85 15.82 -19.42 2.15
N GLU A 86 14.55 -19.24 2.43
CA GLU A 86 13.56 -20.28 2.67
C GLU A 86 12.66 -20.47 1.44
N SER A 87 11.77 -21.46 1.50
CA SER A 87 10.73 -21.65 0.49
C SER A 87 9.49 -22.27 1.08
N THR A 88 8.34 -21.98 0.48
CA THR A 88 7.03 -22.55 0.79
C THR A 88 6.31 -22.97 -0.49
N SER A 89 5.14 -23.57 -0.34
CA SER A 89 4.16 -23.83 -1.40
C SER A 89 2.80 -24.06 -0.74
N TYR A 90 1.72 -23.78 -1.44
CA TYR A 90 0.37 -24.01 -0.92
C TYR A 90 -0.50 -24.77 -1.92
N LYS A 91 -1.55 -25.38 -1.37
CA LYS A 91 -2.63 -25.98 -2.15
C LYS A 91 -3.92 -25.25 -1.85
N TYR A 92 -4.77 -25.17 -2.87
CA TYR A 92 -6.08 -24.56 -2.76
C TYR A 92 -7.06 -25.38 -3.61
N LEU A 93 -7.81 -26.27 -2.96
CA LEU A 93 -8.60 -27.29 -3.65
C LEU A 93 -7.75 -28.07 -4.68
N PHE A 94 -8.01 -27.87 -5.97
CA PHE A 94 -7.32 -28.53 -7.07
C PHE A 94 -6.09 -27.76 -7.59
N TYR A 95 -5.86 -26.54 -7.11
CA TYR A 95 -4.67 -25.77 -7.42
C TYR A 95 -3.50 -26.15 -6.51
N SER A 96 -2.29 -26.18 -7.06
CA SER A 96 -1.04 -26.27 -6.32
C SER A 96 -0.11 -25.20 -6.86
N SER A 97 0.45 -24.38 -5.97
CA SER A 97 1.42 -23.37 -6.38
C SER A 97 2.72 -24.01 -6.88
N GLY A 98 3.50 -23.23 -7.63
CA GLY A 98 4.93 -23.48 -7.74
C GLY A 98 5.63 -23.41 -6.38
N LYS A 99 6.95 -23.64 -6.37
CA LYS A 99 7.78 -23.38 -5.20
C LYS A 99 7.96 -21.88 -5.05
N ILE A 100 7.53 -21.33 -3.92
CA ILE A 100 7.65 -19.91 -3.61
C ILE A 100 8.89 -19.74 -2.72
N HIS A 101 9.78 -18.84 -3.09
CA HIS A 101 11.05 -18.60 -2.42
C HIS A 101 11.03 -17.25 -1.73
N HIS A 102 11.67 -17.15 -0.57
CA HIS A 102 11.91 -15.88 0.12
C HIS A 102 13.36 -15.83 0.58
N THR A 103 14.13 -14.85 0.09
CA THR A 103 15.54 -14.69 0.47
C THR A 103 15.80 -13.26 0.92
N ILE A 104 16.30 -13.09 2.14
CA ILE A 104 16.73 -11.79 2.66
C ILE A 104 18.17 -11.53 2.20
N ILE A 105 18.41 -10.36 1.61
CA ILE A 105 19.73 -9.84 1.24
C ILE A 105 20.11 -8.65 2.13
N GLY A 106 21.41 -8.40 2.24
CA GLY A 106 21.96 -7.30 3.02
C GLY A 106 22.73 -7.72 4.28
N PRO A 107 23.16 -6.75 5.11
CA PRO A 107 22.81 -5.32 5.02
C PRO A 107 23.30 -4.67 3.72
N LEU A 108 22.50 -3.75 3.17
CA LEU A 108 22.73 -3.05 1.92
C LEU A 108 23.05 -1.57 2.20
N GLU A 109 23.81 -0.95 1.30
CA GLU A 109 24.02 0.49 1.37
C GLU A 109 22.72 1.23 0.98
N PRO A 110 22.31 2.28 1.71
CA PRO A 110 21.17 3.11 1.34
C PRO A 110 21.34 3.81 -0.02
N ASN A 111 20.23 4.16 -0.66
CA ASN A 111 20.17 4.90 -1.94
C ASN A 111 21.10 4.32 -3.04
N THR A 112 21.30 3.01 -3.06
CA THR A 112 22.28 2.32 -3.89
C THR A 112 21.60 1.32 -4.82
N VAL A 113 22.08 1.27 -6.07
CA VAL A 113 21.62 0.31 -7.07
C VAL A 113 22.36 -1.01 -6.87
N TYR A 114 21.60 -2.10 -6.76
CA TYR A 114 22.10 -3.47 -6.75
C TYR A 114 21.53 -4.25 -7.93
N PHE A 115 22.40 -5.05 -8.54
CA PHE A 115 22.06 -6.05 -9.55
C PHE A 115 21.97 -7.40 -8.86
N TYR A 116 20.94 -8.19 -9.17
CA TYR A 116 20.73 -9.46 -8.50
C TYR A 116 20.13 -10.52 -9.42
N ARG A 117 20.34 -11.79 -9.06
CA ARG A 117 19.72 -12.96 -9.71
C ARG A 117 19.17 -13.93 -8.68
N CYS A 118 17.98 -14.44 -8.97
CA CYS A 118 17.32 -15.47 -8.18
C CYS A 118 17.72 -16.87 -8.68
N GLY A 119 17.88 -17.84 -7.77
CA GLY A 119 18.20 -19.24 -8.12
C GLY A 119 19.61 -19.49 -8.66
N GLY A 120 20.47 -18.46 -8.74
CA GLY A 120 21.85 -18.57 -9.24
C GLY A 120 21.98 -18.73 -10.77
N GLN A 121 20.86 -18.67 -11.50
CA GLN A 121 20.80 -18.73 -12.96
C GLN A 121 19.66 -17.83 -13.45
N GLY A 122 19.66 -17.47 -14.74
CA GLY A 122 18.58 -16.69 -15.35
C GLY A 122 18.85 -15.18 -15.44
N VAL A 123 17.76 -14.42 -15.51
CA VAL A 123 17.73 -12.97 -15.78
C VAL A 123 18.34 -12.19 -14.61
N GLU A 124 19.10 -11.14 -14.95
CA GLU A 124 19.56 -10.14 -13.97
C GLU A 124 18.50 -9.07 -13.78
N TYR A 125 18.12 -8.86 -12.53
CA TYR A 125 17.24 -7.80 -12.09
C TYR A 125 18.07 -6.65 -11.51
N GLN A 126 17.44 -5.48 -11.42
CA GLN A 126 18.02 -4.30 -10.81
C GLN A 126 17.06 -3.75 -9.76
N LEU A 127 17.53 -3.63 -8.51
CA LEU A 127 16.84 -2.93 -7.44
C LEU A 127 17.60 -1.67 -7.05
N LYS A 128 16.91 -0.71 -6.45
CA LYS A 128 17.57 0.35 -5.70
C LYS A 128 16.98 0.45 -4.30
N THR A 129 17.87 0.53 -3.31
CA THR A 129 17.52 0.67 -1.90
C THR A 129 16.94 2.06 -1.64
N PRO A 130 16.00 2.20 -0.69
CA PRO A 130 15.53 3.50 -0.23
C PRO A 130 16.69 4.34 0.37
N PRO A 131 16.52 5.67 0.46
CA PRO A 131 17.44 6.49 1.24
C PRO A 131 17.34 6.15 2.74
N ASP A 132 18.40 6.47 3.50
CA ASP A 132 18.43 6.34 4.96
C ASP A 132 17.80 7.53 5.68
N GLN A 133 17.70 8.67 5.00
CA GLN A 133 17.15 9.93 5.51
C GLN A 133 16.19 10.55 4.49
N PHE A 134 15.35 11.48 4.95
CA PHE A 134 14.50 12.27 4.07
C PHE A 134 15.32 13.05 3.02
N PRO A 135 14.77 13.27 1.81
CA PRO A 135 13.39 12.95 1.39
C PRO A 135 13.20 11.49 0.94
N ILE A 136 12.03 10.93 1.21
CA ILE A 136 11.54 9.65 0.67
C ILE A 136 10.22 9.89 -0.08
N THR A 137 10.02 9.16 -1.18
CA THR A 137 8.77 9.20 -1.96
C THR A 137 8.07 7.85 -1.96
N PHE A 138 6.81 7.85 -1.52
CA PHE A 138 5.93 6.69 -1.54
C PHE A 138 4.99 6.75 -2.75
N ALA A 139 4.88 5.66 -3.50
CA ALA A 139 3.73 5.42 -4.36
C ALA A 139 2.64 4.71 -3.52
N VAL A 140 1.38 5.11 -3.65
CA VAL A 140 0.26 4.48 -2.92
C VAL A 140 -0.87 4.21 -3.88
N ALA A 141 -1.30 2.95 -3.96
CA ALA A 141 -2.47 2.52 -4.72
C ALA A 141 -3.04 1.25 -4.06
N GLY A 142 -4.34 1.26 -3.70
CA GLY A 142 -5.05 0.07 -3.22
C GLY A 142 -5.86 -0.60 -4.33
N ASP A 143 -6.34 -1.81 -4.09
CA ASP A 143 -7.43 -2.39 -4.88
C ASP A 143 -7.09 -2.51 -6.37
N LEU A 144 -5.87 -3.01 -6.64
CA LEU A 144 -5.25 -3.01 -7.96
C LEU A 144 -6.00 -3.95 -8.92
N GLY A 145 -6.15 -5.22 -8.56
CA GLY A 145 -6.62 -6.26 -9.47
C GLY A 145 -5.69 -6.44 -10.68
N GLN A 146 -6.24 -6.83 -11.82
CA GLN A 146 -5.46 -7.14 -13.03
C GLN A 146 -6.24 -6.86 -14.32
N THR A 147 -6.66 -5.61 -14.49
CA THR A 147 -7.38 -5.14 -15.68
C THR A 147 -6.51 -4.18 -16.49
N GLY A 148 -6.96 -3.78 -17.68
CA GLY A 148 -6.31 -2.70 -18.42
C GLY A 148 -6.36 -1.34 -17.70
N TRP A 149 -7.10 -1.21 -16.60
CA TRP A 149 -7.04 -0.07 -15.70
C TRP A 149 -5.92 -0.21 -14.67
N THR A 150 -5.67 -1.42 -14.19
CA THR A 150 -4.51 -1.74 -13.36
C THR A 150 -3.22 -1.44 -14.10
N GLU A 151 -3.08 -1.92 -15.35
CA GLU A 151 -1.92 -1.61 -16.21
C GLU A 151 -1.71 -0.10 -16.32
N SER A 152 -2.78 0.65 -16.60
CA SER A 152 -2.71 2.11 -16.65
C SER A 152 -2.27 2.73 -15.32
N THR A 153 -2.70 2.20 -14.17
CA THR A 153 -2.26 2.68 -12.85
C THR A 153 -0.77 2.40 -12.64
N LEU A 154 -0.30 1.20 -13.00
CA LEU A 154 1.10 0.81 -12.93
C LEU A 154 1.98 1.68 -13.85
N ASP A 155 1.52 1.99 -15.06
CA ASP A 155 2.21 2.90 -15.99
C ASP A 155 2.40 4.30 -15.39
N HIS A 156 1.40 4.82 -14.66
CA HIS A 156 1.53 6.11 -13.96
C HIS A 156 2.47 6.03 -12.76
N ILE A 157 2.51 4.89 -12.06
CA ILE A 157 3.47 4.66 -10.98
C ILE A 157 4.90 4.57 -11.53
N ASP A 158 5.12 3.91 -12.67
CA ASP A 158 6.44 3.80 -13.32
C ASP A 158 6.98 5.18 -13.75
N GLN A 159 6.09 6.09 -14.14
CA GLN A 159 6.44 7.47 -14.46
C GLN A 159 6.80 8.30 -13.21
N CYS A 160 6.40 7.85 -12.02
CA CYS A 160 6.75 8.48 -10.76
C CYS A 160 8.15 8.05 -10.31
N LYS A 161 8.96 9.00 -9.82
CA LYS A 161 10.19 8.65 -9.09
C LYS A 161 9.81 8.29 -7.65
N TYR A 162 9.61 7.01 -7.36
CA TYR A 162 9.30 6.52 -6.02
C TYR A 162 10.39 5.59 -5.47
N ASP A 163 10.43 5.48 -4.14
CA ASP A 163 11.38 4.65 -3.39
C ASP A 163 10.70 3.41 -2.81
N VAL A 164 9.43 3.50 -2.41
CA VAL A 164 8.64 2.40 -1.82
C VAL A 164 7.19 2.47 -2.32
N HIS A 165 6.59 1.33 -2.65
CA HIS A 165 5.15 1.24 -2.97
C HIS A 165 4.40 0.72 -1.73
N LEU A 166 3.37 1.44 -1.30
CA LEU A 166 2.45 1.02 -0.24
C LEU A 166 1.09 0.62 -0.83
N LEU A 167 0.60 -0.58 -0.52
CA LEU A 167 -0.64 -1.14 -1.09
C LEU A 167 -1.59 -1.59 0.03
N PRO A 168 -2.68 -0.83 0.31
CA PRO A 168 -3.60 -1.09 1.41
C PRO A 168 -4.63 -2.21 1.13
N GLY A 169 -4.18 -3.40 0.68
CA GLY A 169 -5.02 -4.57 0.46
C GLY A 169 -5.69 -4.67 -0.91
N ASP A 170 -6.33 -5.82 -1.14
CA ASP A 170 -6.99 -6.24 -2.38
C ASP A 170 -6.05 -6.22 -3.59
N LEU A 171 -5.13 -7.19 -3.59
CA LEU A 171 -4.04 -7.25 -4.55
C LEU A 171 -4.54 -7.77 -5.90
N SER A 172 -4.87 -9.07 -5.96
CA SER A 172 -5.02 -9.78 -7.24
C SER A 172 -6.46 -9.88 -7.73
N TYR A 173 -7.44 -9.78 -6.83
CA TYR A 173 -8.84 -10.17 -7.07
C TYR A 173 -8.94 -11.58 -7.69
N ALA A 174 -8.10 -12.50 -7.18
CA ALA A 174 -8.10 -13.89 -7.61
C ALA A 174 -9.42 -14.58 -7.24
N ASP A 175 -10.01 -14.20 -6.11
CA ASP A 175 -11.33 -14.63 -5.65
C ASP A 175 -11.52 -16.13 -5.87
N TYR A 176 -10.73 -16.93 -5.16
CA TYR A 176 -10.76 -18.40 -5.21
C TYR A 176 -10.18 -18.99 -6.52
N MET A 177 -9.99 -18.21 -7.59
CA MET A 177 -9.37 -18.64 -8.86
C MET A 177 -7.84 -18.45 -8.82
N GLN A 178 -7.14 -19.36 -8.15
CA GLN A 178 -5.73 -19.18 -7.78
C GLN A 178 -4.71 -18.88 -8.89
N HIS A 179 -4.94 -19.31 -10.14
CA HIS A 179 -4.06 -18.93 -11.26
C HIS A 179 -4.00 -17.41 -11.47
N ARG A 180 -5.01 -16.67 -11.00
CA ARG A 180 -5.04 -15.21 -11.02
C ARG A 180 -4.00 -14.56 -10.09
N TRP A 181 -3.55 -15.27 -9.05
CA TRP A 181 -2.40 -14.82 -8.25
C TRP A 181 -1.10 -14.91 -9.05
N ASP A 182 -0.95 -15.94 -9.88
CA ASP A 182 0.23 -16.12 -10.71
C ASP A 182 0.32 -15.02 -11.77
N THR A 183 -0.77 -14.76 -12.49
CA THR A 183 -0.83 -13.69 -13.49
C THR A 183 -0.73 -12.29 -12.89
N PHE A 184 -1.26 -12.07 -11.69
CA PHE A 184 -1.03 -10.82 -10.97
C PHE A 184 0.45 -10.63 -10.63
N GLY A 185 1.13 -11.69 -10.15
CA GLY A 185 2.56 -11.64 -9.90
C GLY A 185 3.38 -11.32 -11.15
N GLU A 186 3.01 -11.88 -12.31
CA GLU A 186 3.62 -11.54 -13.61
C GLU A 186 3.35 -10.09 -14.03
N LEU A 187 2.14 -9.59 -13.81
CA LEU A 187 1.75 -8.22 -14.13
C LEU A 187 2.58 -7.18 -13.35
N VAL A 188 2.81 -7.41 -12.06
CA VAL A 188 3.48 -6.43 -11.19
C VAL A 188 5.00 -6.58 -11.15
N GLU A 189 5.55 -7.73 -11.58
CA GLU A 189 6.99 -8.03 -11.56
C GLU A 189 7.88 -6.89 -12.10
N PRO A 190 7.56 -6.21 -13.22
CA PRO A 190 8.42 -5.13 -13.72
C PRO A 190 8.69 -4.02 -12.70
N LEU A 191 7.70 -3.68 -11.87
CA LEU A 191 7.84 -2.68 -10.81
C LEU A 191 8.23 -3.30 -9.47
N ALA A 192 7.67 -4.46 -9.13
CA ALA A 192 7.88 -5.12 -7.85
C ALA A 192 9.28 -5.71 -7.71
N SER A 193 9.96 -6.04 -8.82
CA SER A 193 11.36 -6.49 -8.82
C SER A 193 12.38 -5.35 -8.72
N SER A 194 11.96 -4.08 -8.80
CA SER A 194 12.89 -2.94 -8.81
C SER A 194 12.80 -2.04 -7.57
N ARG A 195 11.64 -2.04 -6.90
CA ARG A 195 11.36 -1.28 -5.69
C ARG A 195 10.61 -2.14 -4.68
N PRO A 196 10.78 -1.91 -3.37
CA PRO A 196 10.04 -2.63 -2.35
C PRO A 196 8.55 -2.28 -2.40
N TRP A 197 7.72 -3.31 -2.33
CA TRP A 197 6.27 -3.24 -2.18
C TRP A 197 5.92 -3.72 -0.77
N MET A 198 5.23 -2.85 -0.03
CA MET A 198 4.75 -3.12 1.32
C MET A 198 3.23 -3.20 1.26
N VAL A 199 2.69 -4.38 1.54
CA VAL A 199 1.29 -4.71 1.29
C VAL A 199 0.61 -5.14 2.58
N THR A 200 -0.67 -4.82 2.75
CA THR A 200 -1.51 -5.49 3.75
C THR A 200 -2.58 -6.32 3.03
N GLN A 201 -3.38 -7.04 3.80
CA GLN A 201 -4.50 -7.84 3.33
C GLN A 201 -5.77 -7.01 3.18
N GLY A 202 -6.60 -7.32 2.18
CA GLY A 202 -8.00 -6.89 2.07
C GLY A 202 -8.96 -8.08 2.11
N ASN A 203 -10.25 -7.86 1.86
CA ASN A 203 -11.24 -8.95 1.90
C ASN A 203 -11.00 -9.96 0.79
N HIS A 204 -10.44 -9.54 -0.35
CA HIS A 204 -10.16 -10.42 -1.48
C HIS A 204 -8.99 -11.38 -1.22
N GLU A 205 -8.16 -11.12 -0.20
CA GLU A 205 -7.11 -12.04 0.24
C GLU A 205 -7.60 -13.11 1.20
N LYS A 206 -8.80 -12.95 1.80
CA LYS A 206 -9.32 -13.89 2.81
C LYS A 206 -9.44 -15.29 2.25
N GLU A 207 -10.03 -15.44 1.06
CA GLU A 207 -10.13 -16.71 0.31
C GLU A 207 -10.39 -17.96 1.17
N SER A 208 -11.18 -17.86 2.23
CA SER A 208 -11.41 -18.98 3.15
C SER A 208 -12.56 -19.85 2.65
N ILE A 209 -12.40 -21.17 2.76
CA ILE A 209 -13.44 -22.14 2.47
C ILE A 209 -13.67 -22.96 3.75
N PRO A 210 -14.84 -22.87 4.40
CA PRO A 210 -15.12 -23.58 5.64
C PRO A 210 -14.75 -25.06 5.54
N LEU A 211 -13.98 -25.54 6.54
CA LEU A 211 -13.50 -26.92 6.68
C LEU A 211 -12.50 -27.41 5.61
N LEU A 212 -12.16 -26.60 4.60
CA LEU A 212 -11.31 -27.01 3.48
C LEU A 212 -10.04 -26.18 3.33
N VAL A 213 -10.13 -24.86 3.50
CA VAL A 213 -9.00 -23.95 3.32
C VAL A 213 -9.06 -22.82 4.35
N ASP A 214 -7.98 -22.70 5.13
CA ASP A 214 -7.78 -21.58 6.05
C ASP A 214 -7.65 -20.26 5.29
N GLY A 215 -8.08 -19.17 5.93
CA GLY A 215 -8.02 -17.86 5.30
C GLY A 215 -6.59 -17.40 5.02
N PHE A 216 -6.42 -16.53 4.02
CA PHE A 216 -5.14 -15.87 3.68
C PHE A 216 -4.01 -16.81 3.25
N ALA A 217 -4.29 -18.08 2.93
CA ALA A 217 -3.27 -19.06 2.55
C ALA A 217 -2.40 -18.57 1.37
N SER A 218 -3.03 -18.02 0.34
CA SER A 218 -2.38 -17.48 -0.85
C SER A 218 -1.53 -16.24 -0.53
N TYR A 219 -2.12 -15.28 0.21
CA TYR A 219 -1.45 -14.05 0.64
C TYR A 219 -0.21 -14.35 1.49
N ASN A 220 -0.35 -15.14 2.55
CA ASN A 220 0.75 -15.49 3.46
C ASN A 220 1.86 -16.30 2.79
N SER A 221 1.53 -17.08 1.75
CA SER A 221 2.53 -17.85 1.02
C SER A 221 3.30 -17.00 0.00
N ARG A 222 2.66 -16.00 -0.60
CA ARG A 222 3.24 -15.20 -1.70
C ARG A 222 3.92 -13.94 -1.19
N TRP A 223 3.28 -13.22 -0.27
CA TRP A 223 3.68 -11.90 0.20
C TRP A 223 4.10 -11.96 1.66
N LYS A 224 5.31 -12.47 1.91
CA LYS A 224 5.91 -12.51 3.26
C LYS A 224 6.47 -11.13 3.64
N MET A 225 5.79 -10.47 4.55
CA MET A 225 6.08 -9.13 5.06
C MET A 225 6.95 -9.19 6.34
N PRO A 226 7.57 -8.06 6.77
CA PRO A 226 8.50 -8.06 7.90
C PRO A 226 7.83 -8.10 9.28
N TYR A 227 6.87 -9.01 9.47
CA TYR A 227 6.11 -9.10 10.72
C TYR A 227 6.95 -9.61 11.90
N GLU A 228 7.92 -10.48 11.64
CA GLU A 228 8.85 -10.98 12.68
C GLU A 228 9.79 -9.86 13.13
N GLU A 229 10.29 -9.06 12.18
CA GLU A 229 11.14 -7.90 12.41
C GLU A 229 10.42 -6.78 13.17
N SER A 230 9.09 -6.71 13.08
CA SER A 230 8.25 -5.78 13.84
C SER A 230 7.67 -6.39 15.12
N GLU A 231 8.14 -7.56 15.55
CA GLU A 231 7.64 -8.29 16.73
C GLU A 231 6.12 -8.58 16.70
N SER A 232 5.53 -8.66 15.51
CA SER A 232 4.15 -9.11 15.33
C SER A 232 4.08 -10.64 15.30
N SER A 233 2.95 -11.19 15.73
CA SER A 233 2.66 -12.63 15.65
C SER A 233 2.12 -13.06 14.29
N SER A 234 1.84 -12.13 13.37
CA SER A 234 1.09 -12.41 12.14
C SER A 234 1.55 -11.58 10.95
N ASN A 235 1.60 -12.21 9.77
CA ASN A 235 1.87 -11.54 8.50
C ASN A 235 0.74 -10.57 8.05
N LEU A 236 -0.40 -10.56 8.76
CA LEU A 236 -1.55 -9.71 8.45
C LEU A 236 -1.44 -8.29 9.02
N TYR A 237 -0.55 -8.06 9.99
CA TYR A 237 -0.30 -6.76 10.59
C TYR A 237 1.15 -6.67 11.05
N TYR A 238 1.82 -5.57 10.74
CA TYR A 238 3.25 -5.39 11.00
C TYR A 238 3.63 -3.91 10.87
N SER A 239 4.84 -3.53 11.28
CA SER A 239 5.38 -2.19 11.11
C SER A 239 6.77 -2.22 10.48
N PHE A 240 7.23 -1.08 9.97
CA PHE A 240 8.60 -0.92 9.49
C PHE A 240 9.01 0.55 9.52
N GLU A 241 10.32 0.79 9.60
CA GLU A 241 10.89 2.12 9.52
C GLU A 241 11.69 2.28 8.22
N VAL A 242 11.53 3.43 7.57
CA VAL A 242 12.31 3.78 6.37
C VAL A 242 12.45 5.30 6.27
N ALA A 243 13.67 5.78 6.09
CA ALA A 243 13.99 7.19 5.86
C ALA A 243 13.32 8.20 6.82
N GLY A 244 13.19 7.86 8.11
CA GLY A 244 12.55 8.72 9.11
C GLY A 244 11.01 8.67 9.12
N ALA A 245 10.40 7.71 8.42
CA ALA A 245 9.01 7.36 8.60
C ALA A 245 8.89 6.03 9.37
N HIS A 246 7.98 5.97 10.33
CA HIS A 246 7.49 4.74 10.94
C HIS A 246 6.12 4.43 10.32
N ILE A 247 5.96 3.25 9.74
CA ILE A 247 4.75 2.86 9.02
C ILE A 247 4.16 1.61 9.67
N VAL A 248 2.90 1.70 10.06
CA VAL A 248 2.12 0.59 10.61
C VAL A 248 1.16 0.08 9.55
N MET A 249 1.14 -1.23 9.31
CA MET A 249 0.21 -1.92 8.43
C MET A 249 -0.75 -2.73 9.32
N LEU A 250 -2.02 -2.33 9.39
CA LEU A 250 -3.05 -3.00 10.17
C LEU A 250 -3.84 -4.00 9.31
N GLY A 251 -4.31 -5.05 9.95
CA GLY A 251 -5.15 -6.08 9.37
C GLY A 251 -6.62 -5.87 9.71
N SER A 252 -7.37 -5.21 8.82
CA SER A 252 -8.83 -5.00 8.97
C SER A 252 -9.66 -6.29 9.09
N TYR A 253 -9.13 -7.44 8.65
CA TYR A 253 -9.80 -8.74 8.74
C TYR A 253 -9.06 -9.75 9.64
N ALA A 254 -8.10 -9.26 10.43
CA ALA A 254 -7.61 -9.96 11.62
C ALA A 254 -8.39 -9.44 12.85
N ASP A 255 -8.40 -10.20 13.95
CA ASP A 255 -9.02 -9.75 15.19
C ASP A 255 -8.36 -8.45 15.66
N TYR A 256 -9.17 -7.46 16.07
CA TYR A 256 -8.71 -6.10 16.40
C TYR A 256 -9.33 -5.53 17.69
N ASP A 257 -10.12 -6.32 18.42
CA ASP A 257 -10.66 -5.89 19.71
C ASP A 257 -9.56 -5.74 20.77
N GLU A 258 -9.90 -5.16 21.92
CA GLU A 258 -8.94 -4.85 23.00
C GLU A 258 -8.24 -6.07 23.61
N TYR A 259 -8.71 -7.29 23.32
CA TYR A 259 -8.13 -8.55 23.78
C TYR A 259 -7.28 -9.25 22.71
N SER A 260 -7.36 -8.79 21.46
CA SER A 260 -6.66 -9.38 20.31
C SER A 260 -5.14 -9.17 20.36
N ASP A 261 -4.41 -10.11 19.74
CA ASP A 261 -2.96 -9.99 19.57
C ASP A 261 -2.57 -8.73 18.78
N GLN A 262 -3.35 -8.38 17.75
CA GLN A 262 -3.11 -7.19 16.93
C GLN A 262 -3.22 -5.91 17.76
N TYR A 263 -4.23 -5.78 18.61
CA TYR A 263 -4.42 -4.59 19.45
C TYR A 263 -3.28 -4.43 20.46
N HIS A 264 -2.90 -5.51 21.14
CA HIS A 264 -1.77 -5.50 22.07
C HIS A 264 -0.44 -5.19 21.37
N TRP A 265 -0.21 -5.78 20.20
CA TRP A 265 0.96 -5.50 19.37
C TRP A 265 0.99 -4.03 18.95
N LEU A 266 -0.11 -3.49 18.42
CA LEU A 266 -0.20 -2.09 17.99
C LEU A 266 0.13 -1.13 19.13
N LYS A 267 -0.44 -1.37 20.31
CA LYS A 267 -0.16 -0.57 21.51
C LYS A 267 1.33 -0.61 21.89
N ALA A 268 1.97 -1.78 21.79
CA ALA A 268 3.38 -1.95 22.10
C ALA A 268 4.29 -1.30 21.04
N ASP A 269 3.93 -1.41 19.77
CA ASP A 269 4.65 -0.82 18.63
C ASP A 269 4.63 0.71 18.69
N LEU A 270 3.45 1.32 18.85
CA LEU A 270 3.30 2.77 18.98
C LEU A 270 4.06 3.34 20.19
N ALA A 271 4.17 2.58 21.29
CA ALA A 271 4.93 3.01 22.47
C ALA A 271 6.45 3.05 22.24
N LYS A 272 6.95 2.38 21.18
CA LYS A 272 8.38 2.38 20.80
C LYS A 272 8.74 3.50 19.82
N VAL A 273 7.75 4.19 19.25
CA VAL A 273 7.99 5.23 18.24
C VAL A 273 8.72 6.42 18.86
N ASP A 274 9.96 6.65 18.41
CA ASP A 274 10.74 7.84 18.72
C ASP A 274 10.60 8.86 17.58
N ARG A 275 9.79 9.90 17.80
CA ARG A 275 9.54 10.95 16.80
C ARG A 275 10.76 11.80 16.46
N ALA A 276 11.85 11.75 17.24
CA ALA A 276 13.12 12.37 16.85
C ALA A 276 13.84 11.56 15.76
N LYS A 277 13.64 10.23 15.74
CA LYS A 277 14.17 9.32 14.72
C LYS A 277 13.21 9.20 13.54
N THR A 278 11.92 8.99 13.81
CA THR A 278 10.86 8.81 12.83
C THR A 278 9.79 9.90 12.99
N PRO A 279 10.05 11.13 12.52
CA PRO A 279 9.12 12.24 12.68
C PRO A 279 7.77 12.01 12.01
N TRP A 280 7.70 11.15 10.99
CA TRP A 280 6.45 10.79 10.32
C TRP A 280 5.93 9.44 10.80
N LEU A 281 4.68 9.41 11.24
CA LEU A 281 3.98 8.18 11.61
C LEU A 281 2.75 7.96 10.71
N LEU A 282 2.81 6.92 9.88
CA LEU A 282 1.76 6.57 8.93
C LEU A 282 1.11 5.25 9.34
N VAL A 283 -0.19 5.13 9.07
CA VAL A 283 -0.93 3.88 9.25
C VAL A 283 -1.63 3.52 7.94
N LEU A 284 -1.54 2.26 7.55
CA LEU A 284 -2.26 1.68 6.42
C LEU A 284 -3.18 0.58 6.92
N LEU A 285 -4.40 0.54 6.39
CA LEU A 285 -5.41 -0.46 6.70
C LEU A 285 -6.30 -0.63 5.47
N HIS A 286 -7.09 -1.69 5.37
CA HIS A 286 -7.90 -1.89 4.17
C HIS A 286 -9.22 -1.12 4.23
N VAL A 287 -10.01 -1.33 5.30
CA VAL A 287 -11.39 -0.80 5.41
C VAL A 287 -11.40 0.63 5.98
N PRO A 288 -11.76 1.67 5.20
CA PRO A 288 -11.68 3.06 5.66
C PRO A 288 -12.59 3.36 6.86
N TRP A 289 -12.04 4.05 7.85
CA TRP A 289 -12.78 4.49 9.05
C TRP A 289 -13.64 5.73 8.83
N TYR A 290 -13.23 6.57 7.88
CA TYR A 290 -13.99 7.72 7.40
C TYR A 290 -14.25 7.51 5.92
N ASN A 291 -15.52 7.36 5.57
CA ASN A 291 -15.97 7.06 4.23
C ASN A 291 -17.27 7.83 3.99
N SER A 292 -17.34 8.67 2.97
CA SER A 292 -18.57 9.31 2.51
C SER A 292 -19.12 8.66 1.24
N ASN A 293 -18.52 7.59 0.75
CA ASN A 293 -19.08 6.79 -0.34
C ASN A 293 -20.20 5.89 0.18
N LYS A 294 -21.30 5.74 -0.57
CA LYS A 294 -22.39 4.83 -0.20
C LYS A 294 -21.96 3.36 -0.16
N ALA A 295 -20.92 2.99 -0.91
CA ALA A 295 -20.30 1.68 -0.79
C ALA A 295 -19.57 1.57 0.55
N HIS A 296 -19.74 0.46 1.26
CA HIS A 296 -19.03 0.14 2.50
C HIS A 296 -19.21 1.17 3.63
N GLN A 297 -20.39 1.79 3.73
CA GLN A 297 -20.72 2.69 4.83
C GLN A 297 -20.72 1.95 6.16
N GLY A 298 -19.95 2.45 7.13
CA GLY A 298 -19.91 1.95 8.50
C GLY A 298 -19.13 0.64 8.69
N GLU A 299 -18.58 0.03 7.65
CA GLU A 299 -17.84 -1.24 7.77
C GLU A 299 -16.58 -1.12 8.65
N GLY A 300 -15.98 0.07 8.72
CA GLY A 300 -14.81 0.35 9.56
C GLY A 300 -15.12 0.84 10.98
N ASP A 301 -16.40 1.01 11.36
CA ASP A 301 -16.76 1.70 12.60
C ASP A 301 -16.30 0.95 13.86
N ASP A 302 -16.40 -0.38 13.87
CA ASP A 302 -15.99 -1.20 15.03
C ASP A 302 -14.47 -1.15 15.25
N MET A 303 -13.69 -1.28 14.18
CA MET A 303 -12.23 -1.15 14.24
C MET A 303 -11.81 0.27 14.63
N LYS A 304 -12.49 1.29 14.10
CA LYS A 304 -12.27 2.70 14.49
C LYS A 304 -12.52 2.89 15.98
N ALA A 305 -13.64 2.39 16.50
CA ALA A 305 -13.98 2.51 17.92
C ALA A 305 -12.93 1.88 18.83
N ALA A 306 -12.34 0.74 18.41
CA ALA A 306 -11.26 0.09 19.16
C ALA A 306 -9.93 0.86 19.05
N MET A 307 -9.48 1.20 17.85
CA MET A 307 -8.08 1.57 17.58
C MET A 307 -7.83 3.06 17.32
N GLU A 308 -8.83 3.87 16.96
CA GLU A 308 -8.66 5.32 16.75
C GLU A 308 -8.07 6.05 17.97
N PRO A 309 -8.43 5.72 19.22
CA PRO A 309 -7.79 6.32 20.39
C PRO A 309 -6.28 6.07 20.45
N LEU A 310 -5.82 4.85 20.12
CA LEU A 310 -4.39 4.52 20.11
C LEU A 310 -3.63 5.36 19.08
N LEU A 311 -4.20 5.51 17.88
CA LEU A 311 -3.59 6.29 16.80
C LEU A 311 -3.56 7.79 17.14
N TYR A 312 -4.61 8.30 17.76
CA TYR A 312 -4.70 9.70 18.19
C TYR A 312 -3.71 10.04 19.31
N ASP A 313 -3.53 9.14 20.28
CA ASP A 313 -2.57 9.31 21.37
C ASP A 313 -1.13 9.27 20.85
N ALA A 314 -0.83 8.41 19.87
CA ALA A 314 0.46 8.34 19.20
C ALA A 314 0.72 9.49 18.20
N LYS A 315 -0.26 10.38 17.99
CA LYS A 315 -0.18 11.51 17.04
C LYS A 315 0.15 11.04 15.62
N VAL A 316 -0.54 10.01 15.15
CA VAL A 316 -0.47 9.56 13.75
C VAL A 316 -0.71 10.74 12.80
N ASP A 317 0.09 10.84 11.76
CA ASP A 317 0.01 11.94 10.79
C ASP A 317 -1.03 11.66 9.70
N LEU A 318 -1.03 10.43 9.19
CA LEU A 318 -1.81 10.03 8.03
C LEU A 318 -2.26 8.56 8.15
N VAL A 319 -3.53 8.32 7.85
CA VAL A 319 -4.12 6.99 7.70
C VAL A 319 -4.53 6.81 6.23
N LEU A 320 -4.05 5.75 5.59
CA LEU A 320 -4.34 5.41 4.20
C LEU A 320 -5.16 4.11 4.14
N ALA A 321 -6.20 4.10 3.32
CA ALA A 321 -7.08 2.95 3.16
C ALA A 321 -7.42 2.65 1.69
N GLY A 322 -7.80 1.41 1.42
CA GLY A 322 -8.29 0.93 0.13
C GLY A 322 -9.81 0.74 0.16
N HIS A 323 -10.26 -0.43 -0.31
CA HIS A 323 -11.60 -1.03 -0.18
C HIS A 323 -12.72 -0.31 -0.95
N VAL A 324 -12.89 0.97 -0.69
CA VAL A 324 -13.85 1.79 -1.43
C VAL A 324 -13.19 2.20 -2.74
N HIS A 325 -13.78 1.80 -3.87
CA HIS A 325 -13.23 2.02 -5.20
C HIS A 325 -13.38 3.45 -5.72
N ALA A 326 -12.83 4.38 -4.96
CA ALA A 326 -12.77 5.80 -5.24
C ALA A 326 -11.64 6.45 -4.44
N TYR A 327 -11.33 7.70 -4.80
CA TYR A 327 -10.48 8.55 -3.98
C TYR A 327 -11.33 9.40 -3.03
N GLU A 328 -10.93 9.44 -1.75
CA GLU A 328 -11.47 10.38 -0.77
C GLU A 328 -10.35 10.89 0.15
N ARG A 329 -10.47 12.14 0.61
CA ARG A 329 -9.61 12.70 1.65
C ARG A 329 -10.47 13.43 2.67
N SER A 330 -10.27 13.13 3.95
CA SER A 330 -10.97 13.80 5.04
C SER A 330 -10.85 15.31 4.91
N SER A 331 -12.00 15.98 4.96
CA SER A 331 -12.09 17.43 5.05
C SER A 331 -13.35 17.81 5.81
N PHE A 332 -13.20 18.77 6.69
CA PHE A 332 -14.25 19.36 7.50
C PHE A 332 -14.28 20.86 7.22
N LEU A 333 -15.44 21.37 6.82
CA LEU A 333 -15.62 22.79 6.60
C LEU A 333 -15.99 23.46 7.91
N ASN A 334 -15.12 24.32 8.42
CA ASN A 334 -15.51 25.27 9.45
C ASN A 334 -16.31 26.40 8.78
N ALA A 335 -17.64 26.30 8.83
CA ALA A 335 -18.55 27.26 8.19
C ALA A 335 -18.41 28.70 8.71
N TRP A 336 -17.89 28.89 9.94
CA TRP A 336 -17.69 30.22 10.54
C TRP A 336 -16.39 30.88 10.09
N LEU A 337 -15.35 30.10 9.86
CA LEU A 337 -14.02 30.59 9.47
C LEU A 337 -13.75 30.50 7.97
N PHE A 338 -14.67 29.91 7.19
CA PHE A 338 -14.44 29.55 5.77
C PHE A 338 -13.12 28.77 5.59
N ASP A 339 -12.79 27.92 6.56
CA ASP A 339 -11.54 27.16 6.60
C ASP A 339 -11.81 25.65 6.43
N LEU A 340 -10.99 24.98 5.63
CA LEU A 340 -11.07 23.55 5.35
C LEU A 340 -10.04 22.80 6.17
N GLN A 341 -10.50 22.19 7.25
CA GLN A 341 -9.66 21.41 8.15
C GLN A 341 -9.61 19.96 7.69
N LYS A 342 -8.42 19.41 7.48
CA LYS A 342 -8.25 18.06 6.92
C LYS A 342 -8.12 16.97 7.97
N ARG A 343 -7.74 17.34 9.19
CA ARG A 343 -7.47 16.43 10.30
C ARG A 343 -8.75 16.20 11.09
N VAL A 344 -9.02 14.94 11.41
CA VAL A 344 -10.26 14.53 12.07
C VAL A 344 -9.98 13.54 13.19
N HIS A 345 -10.82 13.57 14.22
CA HIS A 345 -10.84 12.59 15.30
C HIS A 345 -12.26 12.49 15.86
N ASN A 346 -12.73 11.27 16.14
CA ASN A 346 -14.04 11.01 16.72
C ASN A 346 -15.19 11.74 15.96
N GLY A 347 -15.18 11.68 14.63
CA GLY A 347 -16.23 12.30 13.80
C GLY A 347 -16.14 13.81 13.64
N ASN A 348 -15.19 14.48 14.29
CA ASN A 348 -15.10 15.93 14.33
C ASN A 348 -13.76 16.43 13.76
N SER A 349 -13.74 17.69 13.35
CA SER A 349 -12.47 18.34 13.02
C SER A 349 -11.60 18.49 14.26
N ASP A 350 -10.34 18.08 14.15
CA ASP A 350 -9.36 18.14 15.24
C ASP A 350 -7.97 18.43 14.67
N PRO A 351 -7.30 19.55 15.04
CA PRO A 351 -5.99 19.88 14.51
C PRO A 351 -4.88 18.90 14.89
N CYS A 352 -5.08 18.07 15.93
CA CYS A 352 -4.14 17.03 16.36
C CYS A 352 -4.52 15.63 15.85
N GLY A 353 -5.66 15.47 15.16
CA GLY A 353 -6.05 14.21 14.53
C GLY A 353 -5.22 13.88 13.27
N PRO A 354 -5.23 12.62 12.80
CA PRO A 354 -4.64 12.27 11.52
C PRO A 354 -5.48 12.80 10.34
N VAL A 355 -4.86 12.87 9.17
CA VAL A 355 -5.58 12.95 7.89
C VAL A 355 -5.95 11.52 7.47
N TYR A 356 -7.17 11.31 6.97
CA TYR A 356 -7.58 10.04 6.39
C TYR A 356 -7.70 10.16 4.88
N ILE A 357 -7.14 9.20 4.16
CA ILE A 357 -7.21 9.12 2.71
C ILE A 357 -7.65 7.71 2.30
N THR A 358 -8.68 7.64 1.48
CA THR A 358 -9.10 6.44 0.77
C THR A 358 -8.57 6.51 -0.65
N ILE A 359 -7.91 5.45 -1.11
CA ILE A 359 -7.23 5.33 -2.40
C ILE A 359 -7.41 3.92 -2.99
N GLY A 360 -8.64 3.39 -2.90
CA GLY A 360 -9.01 2.06 -3.42
C GLY A 360 -9.37 2.04 -4.90
N ASP A 361 -8.95 3.04 -5.66
CA ASP A 361 -9.29 3.20 -7.07
C ASP A 361 -8.23 2.63 -8.04
N GLY A 362 -7.45 1.64 -7.59
CA GLY A 362 -6.34 1.03 -8.34
C GLY A 362 -6.71 0.45 -9.71
N GLY A 363 -7.97 0.07 -9.91
CA GLY A 363 -8.50 -0.32 -11.21
C GLY A 363 -8.92 -1.77 -11.33
N ASN A 364 -9.33 -2.39 -10.22
CA ASN A 364 -9.85 -3.74 -10.22
C ASN A 364 -11.10 -3.92 -11.11
N LYS A 365 -11.52 -5.19 -11.23
CA LYS A 365 -12.60 -5.63 -12.12
C LYS A 365 -14.00 -5.22 -11.67
N GLU A 366 -14.20 -4.85 -10.41
CA GLU A 366 -15.51 -4.50 -9.85
C GLU A 366 -15.94 -3.08 -10.24
N GLY A 367 -14.96 -2.21 -10.51
CA GLY A 367 -15.20 -0.85 -10.98
C GLY A 367 -15.40 0.16 -9.87
N LEU A 368 -15.81 1.38 -10.26
CA LEU A 368 -15.80 2.54 -9.38
C LEU A 368 -17.03 2.66 -8.48
N ALA A 369 -16.80 3.05 -7.24
CA ALA A 369 -17.81 3.48 -6.31
C ALA A 369 -18.16 4.96 -6.56
N SER A 370 -19.20 5.23 -7.34
CA SER A 370 -19.51 6.59 -7.85
C SER A 370 -20.55 7.40 -7.05
N LYS A 371 -21.05 6.85 -5.93
CA LYS A 371 -22.16 7.47 -5.18
C LYS A 371 -21.69 7.91 -3.80
N TYR A 372 -21.80 9.20 -3.50
CA TYR A 372 -21.44 9.75 -2.19
C TYR A 372 -22.66 10.19 -1.39
N VAL A 373 -22.55 10.15 -0.06
CA VAL A 373 -23.43 10.83 0.88
C VAL A 373 -22.91 12.25 1.05
N PHE A 374 -23.62 13.21 0.49
CA PHE A 374 -23.37 14.61 0.83
C PHE A 374 -23.92 14.85 2.23
N ALA A 375 -23.06 15.18 3.18
CA ALA A 375 -23.51 15.76 4.43
C ALA A 375 -24.22 17.07 4.09
N SER A 376 -25.54 17.11 4.26
CA SER A 376 -26.26 18.38 4.35
C SER A 376 -25.54 19.20 5.41
N CYS A 377 -24.93 20.31 5.02
CA CYS A 377 -24.40 21.29 5.97
C CYS A 377 -25.54 21.69 6.91
N TYR A 378 -25.59 21.10 8.11
CA TYR A 378 -26.40 21.64 9.20
C TYR A 378 -25.70 22.92 9.64
N LEU A 379 -26.06 24.01 8.98
CA LEU A 379 -25.97 25.35 9.54
C LEU A 379 -26.70 25.33 10.90
N PHE A 380 -26.06 25.93 11.90
CA PHE A 380 -26.55 26.26 13.25
C PHE A 380 -26.34 25.23 14.37
N ALA A 381 -25.19 25.36 15.05
CA ALA A 381 -25.13 25.38 16.51
C ALA A 381 -23.98 26.30 16.97
N PRO A 382 -24.17 27.16 18.00
CA PRO A 382 -23.12 28.01 18.51
C PRO A 382 -22.19 27.18 19.42
N PHE A 383 -20.91 27.05 19.06
CA PHE A 383 -19.91 26.49 19.95
C PHE A 383 -18.74 27.45 20.12
N THR A 384 -18.32 27.61 21.37
CA THR A 384 -17.22 28.48 21.81
C THR A 384 -15.87 27.95 21.34
N LEU A 385 -15.00 28.87 20.88
CA LEU A 385 -13.62 28.61 20.44
C LEU A 385 -12.82 27.87 21.53
N PRO A 386 -12.18 26.72 21.22
CA PRO A 386 -11.05 26.26 22.01
C PRO A 386 -9.82 27.10 21.64
N GLU A 387 -9.09 27.52 22.68
CA GLU A 387 -7.79 28.16 22.57
C GLU A 387 -6.80 27.31 21.76
N SER A 388 -5.89 27.99 21.05
CA SER A 388 -4.78 27.36 20.34
C SER A 388 -3.91 26.57 21.32
N LYS A 389 -4.15 25.27 21.40
CA LYS A 389 -3.18 24.35 21.99
C LYS A 389 -2.23 23.95 20.87
N HIS A 390 -0.95 24.26 21.05
CA HIS A 390 0.08 23.54 20.33
C HIS A 390 -0.10 22.05 20.63
N CYS A 391 -0.39 21.29 19.58
CA CYS A 391 0.05 19.90 19.50
C CYS A 391 1.60 19.96 19.48
#